data_AF-A0A3B9J7Y5-F1
#
_entry.id   AF-A0A3B9J7Y5-F1
#
_cell.length_a   1.000
_cell.length_b   1.000
_cell.length_c   1.000
_cell.angle_alpha   90.00
_cell.angle_beta   90.00
_cell.angle_gamma   90.00
#
_symmetry.space_group_name_H-M   'P 1'
#
loop_
_entity.id
_entity.type
_entity.pdbx_description
1 polymer ?
#
loop_
_entity_poly.entity_id
_entity_poly.type
_entity_poly.pdbx_seq_one_letter_code
_entity_poly.pdbx_strand_id
1 'polypeptide(L)'
;MESGLLVLCILGISLIFLVISLTAAIRVVPEDKRLTVYRLGRYIGDKGPGLIMLIPIIDRGIVKDVGFPGQAGGSSADKLHARLMIGWGGEATSRVFRDGGQVLLHTGENVDAISEMPIQPGQPVRVKRVIVEVESVD
;
A
#
# COMPACT_ATOMS: atom_id res chain seq x y z
N MET A 1 27.70 26.62 -37.55
CA MET A 1 28.23 25.63 -36.58
C MET A 1 27.24 25.36 -35.45
N GLU A 2 26.51 26.37 -34.98
CA GLU A 2 25.52 26.25 -33.89
C GLU A 2 24.36 25.30 -34.21
N SER A 3 23.84 25.31 -35.44
CA SER A 3 22.76 24.40 -35.86
C SER A 3 23.16 22.91 -35.85
N GLY A 4 24.40 22.59 -36.22
CA GLY A 4 24.91 21.22 -36.20
C GLY A 4 24.99 20.65 -34.79
N LEU A 5 25.43 21.48 -33.83
CA LEU A 5 25.44 21.12 -32.41
C LEU A 5 24.03 20.88 -31.87
N LEU A 6 23.07 21.76 -32.22
CA LEU A 6 21.67 21.60 -31.80
C LEU A 6 21.03 20.30 -32.33
N VAL A 7 21.26 19.97 -33.60
CA VAL A 7 20.73 18.73 -34.22
C VAL A 7 21.33 17.50 -33.54
N LEU A 8 22.63 17.50 -33.25
CA LEU A 8 23.30 16.40 -32.54
C LEU A 8 22.75 16.22 -31.12
N CYS A 9 22.51 17.32 -30.40
CA CYS A 9 21.90 17.28 -29.08
C CYS A 9 20.47 16.71 -29.11
N ILE A 10 19.63 17.13 -30.06
CA ILE A 10 18.25 16.64 -30.21
C ILE A 10 18.25 15.14 -30.54
N LEU A 11 19.09 14.71 -31.48
CA LEU A 11 19.23 13.30 -31.84
C LEU A 11 19.73 12.45 -30.66
N GLY A 12 20.71 12.94 -29.92
CA GLY A 12 21.22 12.28 -28.72
C GLY A 12 20.14 12.10 -27.65
N ILE A 13 19.39 13.16 -27.34
CA ILE A 13 18.29 13.13 -26.36
C ILE A 13 17.18 12.18 -26.82
N SER A 14 16.79 12.22 -28.09
CA SER A 14 15.76 11.35 -28.64
C SER A 14 16.14 9.87 -28.54
N LEU A 15 17.39 9.53 -28.86
CA LEU A 15 17.90 8.17 -28.76
C LEU A 15 17.90 7.67 -27.30
N ILE A 16 18.37 8.49 -26.37
CA ILE A 16 18.39 8.17 -24.94
C ILE A 16 16.95 7.95 -24.43
N PHE A 17 16.03 8.84 -24.79
CA PHE A 17 14.62 8.73 -24.40
C PHE A 17 13.98 7.45 -24.92
N LEU A 18 14.27 7.06 -26.16
CA LEU A 18 13.78 5.83 -26.76
C LEU A 18 14.25 4.59 -25.98
N VAL A 19 15.55 4.51 -25.67
CA VAL A 19 16.12 3.36 -24.95
C VAL A 19 15.55 3.25 -23.53
N ILE A 20 15.41 4.36 -22.81
CA ILE A 20 14.84 4.37 -21.46
C ILE A 20 13.36 3.94 -21.50
N SER A 21 12.60 4.42 -22.49
CA SER A 21 11.19 4.06 -22.62
C SER A 21 11.01 2.56 -22.90
N LEU A 22 11.83 1.96 -23.78
CA LEU A 22 11.76 0.53 -24.09
C LEU A 22 12.11 -0.34 -22.87
N THR A 23 13.14 0.02 -22.12
CA THR A 23 13.56 -0.73 -20.92
C THR A 23 12.56 -0.59 -19.77
N ALA A 24 11.96 0.59 -19.59
CA ALA A 24 10.93 0.82 -18.58
C ALA A 24 9.60 0.14 -18.92
N ALA A 25 9.33 -0.12 -20.19
CA ALA A 25 8.10 -0.75 -20.64
C ALA A 25 8.04 -2.25 -20.32
N ILE A 26 9.19 -2.94 -20.32
CA ILE A 26 9.24 -4.38 -20.20
C ILE A 26 9.51 -4.76 -18.74
N ARG A 27 8.49 -5.27 -18.05
CA ARG A 27 8.62 -5.77 -16.68
C ARG A 27 8.36 -7.28 -16.65
N VAL A 28 9.33 -8.04 -16.13
CA VAL A 28 9.18 -9.47 -15.89
C VAL A 28 8.67 -9.68 -14.47
N VAL A 29 7.52 -10.32 -14.32
CA VAL A 29 6.89 -10.60 -13.02
C VAL A 29 6.97 -12.10 -12.73
N PRO A 30 7.46 -12.51 -11.55
CA PRO A 30 7.61 -13.92 -11.20
C PRO A 30 6.25 -14.58 -10.90
N GLU A 31 6.19 -15.91 -11.00
CA GLU A 31 4.95 -16.71 -10.95
C GLU A 31 4.21 -16.64 -9.61
N ASP A 32 4.95 -16.42 -8.52
CA ASP A 32 4.43 -16.23 -7.16
C ASP A 32 3.72 -14.90 -6.97
N LYS A 33 3.77 -14.01 -7.96
CA LYS A 33 3.23 -12.64 -7.87
C LYS A 33 2.32 -12.31 -9.05
N ARG A 34 1.27 -11.55 -8.78
CA ARG A 34 0.41 -10.92 -9.78
C ARG A 34 0.68 -9.43 -9.82
N LEU A 35 0.56 -8.82 -11.00
CA LEU A 35 0.74 -7.38 -11.14
C LEU A 35 -0.61 -6.71 -11.33
N THR A 36 -1.03 -5.95 -10.34
CA THR A 36 -2.18 -5.06 -10.49
C THR A 36 -1.77 -3.83 -11.28
N VAL A 37 -2.41 -3.60 -12.43
CA VAL A 37 -2.11 -2.46 -13.29
C VAL A 37 -3.14 -1.35 -13.10
N TYR A 38 -2.64 -0.18 -12.73
CA TYR A 38 -3.40 1.06 -12.68
C TYR A 38 -2.99 1.94 -13.85
N ARG A 39 -3.95 2.43 -14.61
CA ARG A 39 -3.71 3.39 -15.69
C ARG A 39 -4.35 4.71 -15.31
N LEU A 40 -3.56 5.77 -15.21
CA LEU A 40 -4.05 7.10 -14.84
C LEU A 40 -4.89 7.11 -13.55
N GLY A 41 -4.56 6.24 -12.59
CA GLY A 41 -5.31 6.12 -11.33
C GLY A 41 -6.55 5.20 -11.38
N ARG A 42 -6.93 4.66 -12.55
CA ARG A 42 -8.02 3.69 -12.67
C ARG A 42 -7.48 2.26 -12.67
N TYR A 43 -8.09 1.40 -11.84
CA TYR A 43 -7.82 -0.03 -11.83
C TYR A 43 -8.27 -0.65 -13.16
N ILE A 44 -7.35 -1.29 -13.88
CA ILE A 44 -7.67 -2.01 -15.13
C ILE A 44 -7.87 -3.50 -14.86
N GLY A 45 -7.08 -4.07 -13.95
CA GLY A 45 -7.11 -5.50 -13.65
C GLY A 45 -5.75 -6.05 -13.24
N ASP A 46 -5.80 -7.28 -12.75
CA ASP A 46 -4.61 -8.06 -12.41
C ASP A 46 -4.09 -8.75 -13.68
N LYS A 47 -2.86 -8.42 -14.08
CA LYS A 47 -2.14 -9.14 -15.13
C LYS A 47 -1.43 -10.35 -14.53
N GLY A 48 -1.50 -11.45 -15.26
CA GLY A 48 -0.85 -12.71 -14.89
C GLY A 48 0.67 -12.60 -14.86
N PRO A 49 1.35 -13.57 -14.22
CA PRO A 49 2.81 -13.62 -14.17
C PRO A 49 3.41 -13.78 -15.57
N GLY A 50 4.65 -13.32 -15.76
CA GLY A 50 5.34 -13.34 -17.05
C GLY A 50 5.77 -11.95 -17.54
N LEU A 51 5.92 -11.82 -18.86
CA LEU A 51 6.35 -10.59 -19.52
C LEU A 51 5.18 -9.61 -19.66
N ILE A 52 5.23 -8.51 -18.91
CA ILE A 52 4.20 -7.48 -18.97
C ILE A 52 4.77 -6.22 -19.60
N MET A 53 4.12 -5.77 -20.67
CA MET A 53 4.35 -4.44 -21.25
C MET A 53 3.49 -3.41 -20.51
N LEU A 54 4.15 -2.55 -19.76
CA LEU A 54 3.59 -1.36 -19.12
C LEU A 54 3.93 -0.15 -19.99
N ILE A 55 2.99 0.78 -20.16
CA ILE A 55 3.33 2.04 -20.80
C ILE A 55 4.01 2.93 -19.73
N PRO A 56 5.31 3.24 -19.86
CA PRO A 56 5.98 4.09 -18.89
C PRO A 56 5.24 5.42 -18.77
N ILE A 57 5.21 6.00 -17.57
CA ILE A 57 4.48 7.23 -17.20
C ILE A 57 2.97 7.02 -16.96
N ILE A 58 2.28 6.27 -17.82
CA ILE A 58 0.81 6.12 -17.75
C ILE A 58 0.40 4.98 -16.82
N ASP A 59 1.08 3.84 -16.94
CA ASP A 59 0.75 2.61 -16.25
C ASP A 59 1.62 2.45 -14.99
N ARG A 60 0.98 2.27 -13.84
CA ARG A 60 1.63 1.90 -12.58
C ARG A 60 1.29 0.47 -12.22
N GLY A 61 2.31 -0.39 -12.16
CA GLY A 61 2.17 -1.77 -11.74
C GLY A 61 2.52 -1.96 -10.26
N ILE A 62 1.55 -2.39 -9.45
CA ILE A 62 1.78 -2.80 -8.06
C ILE A 62 1.84 -4.33 -8.02
N VAL A 63 2.91 -4.86 -7.45
CA VAL A 63 3.10 -6.30 -7.33
C VAL A 63 2.34 -6.80 -6.11
N LYS A 64 1.49 -7.80 -6.30
CA LYS A 64 0.65 -8.43 -5.29
C LYS A 64 1.01 -9.91 -5.17
N ASP A 65 1.11 -10.40 -3.95
CA ASP A 65 1.37 -11.81 -3.65
C ASP A 65 0.11 -12.64 -3.94
N VAL A 66 0.27 -13.79 -4.60
CA VAL A 66 -0.83 -14.69 -4.97
C VAL A 66 -1.21 -15.62 -3.80
N GLY A 67 -0.45 -15.61 -2.71
CA GLY A 67 -0.76 -16.33 -1.47
C GLY A 67 -1.93 -15.73 -0.67
N PHE A 68 -2.93 -16.59 -0.41
CA PHE A 68 -4.20 -16.38 0.32
C PHE A 68 -5.07 -15.17 -0.11
N PRO A 69 -6.38 -15.37 -0.40
CA PRO A 69 -7.27 -14.28 -0.81
C PRO A 69 -7.41 -13.27 0.32
N GLY A 70 -7.00 -12.02 0.08
CA GLY A 70 -7.02 -10.95 1.08
C GLY A 70 -5.91 -9.90 0.95
N GLN A 71 -4.95 -10.09 0.05
CA GLN A 71 -3.88 -9.09 -0.15
C GLN A 71 -4.24 -7.99 -1.15
N ALA A 72 -5.42 -7.38 -1.04
CA ALA A 72 -5.71 -6.15 -1.76
C ALA A 72 -4.97 -4.97 -1.09
N GLY A 73 -4.15 -4.26 -1.88
CA GLY A 73 -4.01 -2.80 -1.84
C GLY A 73 -3.45 -2.07 -0.60
N GLY A 74 -3.18 -2.73 0.52
CA GLY A 74 -2.58 -2.07 1.69
C GLY A 74 -1.05 -2.00 1.59
N SER A 75 -0.47 -0.81 1.77
CA SER A 75 0.98 -0.63 1.95
C SER A 75 1.50 -1.66 2.95
N SER A 76 2.59 -2.38 2.61
CA SER A 76 3.15 -3.42 3.49
C SER A 76 3.50 -2.90 4.90
N ALA A 77 3.66 -1.58 5.06
CA ALA A 77 3.78 -0.91 6.35
C ALA A 77 2.49 -1.02 7.19
N ASP A 78 1.32 -0.80 6.58
CA ASP A 78 0.00 -0.74 7.23
C ASP A 78 -0.39 -2.08 7.88
N LYS A 79 -0.06 -3.19 7.21
CA LYS A 79 -0.25 -4.55 7.74
C LYS A 79 0.74 -4.93 8.85
N LEU A 80 1.95 -4.35 8.82
CA LEU A 80 2.94 -4.52 9.88
C LEU A 80 2.52 -3.73 11.13
N HIS A 81 1.99 -2.52 10.97
CA HIS A 81 1.49 -1.71 12.09
C HIS A 81 0.42 -2.46 12.90
N ALA A 82 -0.59 -3.06 12.25
CA ALA A 82 -1.63 -3.83 12.94
C ALA A 82 -1.10 -5.05 13.73
N ARG A 83 -0.07 -5.76 13.21
CA ARG A 83 0.51 -6.92 13.92
C ARG A 83 1.43 -6.50 15.06
N LEU A 84 2.14 -5.38 14.90
CA LEU A 84 3.10 -4.87 15.89
C LEU A 84 2.42 -4.20 17.09
N MET A 85 1.17 -3.75 16.94
CA MET A 85 0.40 -3.15 18.03
C MET A 85 0.05 -4.16 19.14
N ILE A 86 0.12 -5.47 18.90
CA ILE A 86 -0.18 -6.48 19.93
C ILE A 86 0.85 -6.37 21.07
N GLY A 87 0.35 -6.13 22.28
CA GLY A 87 1.16 -5.94 23.48
C GLY A 87 1.52 -4.48 23.78
N TRP A 88 1.18 -3.53 22.90
CA TRP A 88 1.39 -2.11 23.18
C TRP A 88 0.49 -1.62 24.31
N GLY A 89 1.06 -0.78 25.15
CA GLY A 89 0.35 -0.06 26.21
C GLY A 89 -0.28 1.24 25.71
N GLY A 90 -1.38 1.65 26.32
CA GLY A 90 -2.04 2.93 26.07
C GLY A 90 -2.91 3.34 27.24
N GLU A 91 -3.65 4.43 27.09
CA GLU A 91 -4.62 4.93 28.05
C GLU A 91 -5.97 5.09 27.38
N ALA A 92 -7.05 4.64 28.01
CA ALA A 92 -8.39 4.85 27.48
C ALA A 92 -8.73 6.36 27.51
N THR A 93 -9.08 6.94 26.36
CA THR A 93 -9.48 8.36 26.28
C THR A 93 -10.99 8.51 26.50
N SER A 94 -11.76 7.51 26.10
CA SER A 94 -13.19 7.42 26.34
C SER A 94 -13.55 6.12 27.06
N ARG A 95 -14.82 5.98 27.44
CA ARG A 95 -15.32 4.72 28.00
C ARG A 95 -15.29 3.67 26.89
N VAL A 96 -14.47 2.64 27.05
CA VAL A 96 -14.35 1.53 26.08
C VAL A 96 -15.16 0.33 26.58
N PHE A 97 -16.15 -0.09 25.80
CA PHE A 97 -16.90 -1.32 26.04
C PHE A 97 -17.33 -1.96 24.72
N ARG A 98 -18.29 -2.88 24.75
CA ARG A 98 -18.81 -3.62 23.58
C ARG A 98 -19.30 -2.72 22.44
N ASP A 99 -19.71 -1.49 22.74
CA ASP A 99 -20.20 -0.50 21.78
C ASP A 99 -19.07 0.32 21.10
N GLY A 100 -17.80 -0.01 21.41
CA GLY A 100 -16.63 0.74 20.95
C GLY A 100 -16.18 1.79 21.95
N GLY A 101 -15.06 2.44 21.62
CA GLY A 101 -14.42 3.49 22.41
C GLY A 101 -13.03 3.77 21.87
N GLN A 102 -12.30 4.69 22.50
CA GLN A 102 -11.02 5.17 22.02
C GLN A 102 -9.91 4.97 23.05
N VAL A 103 -8.74 4.60 22.57
CA VAL A 103 -7.53 4.43 23.38
C VAL A 103 -6.37 5.18 22.75
N LEU A 104 -5.67 5.97 23.56
CA LEU A 104 -4.43 6.63 23.19
C LEU A 104 -3.28 5.66 23.43
N LEU A 105 -2.67 5.16 22.37
CA LEU A 105 -1.48 4.32 22.46
C LEU A 105 -0.27 5.17 22.91
N HIS A 106 0.75 4.51 23.47
CA HIS A 106 2.00 5.17 23.86
C HIS A 106 2.74 5.85 22.68
N THR A 107 2.37 5.55 21.43
CA THR A 107 2.86 6.26 20.24
C THR A 107 2.22 7.62 20.02
N GLY A 108 1.23 8.00 20.85
CA GLY A 108 0.44 9.22 20.67
C GLY A 108 -0.69 9.05 19.63
N GLU A 109 -0.97 7.82 19.19
CA GLU A 109 -2.03 7.52 18.24
C GLU A 109 -3.33 7.19 18.98
N ASN A 110 -4.43 7.82 18.58
CA ASN A 110 -5.76 7.52 19.11
C ASN A 110 -6.45 6.51 18.20
N VAL A 111 -6.74 5.32 18.73
CA VAL A 111 -7.30 4.21 17.96
C VAL A 111 -8.63 3.75 18.54
N ASP A 112 -9.54 3.29 17.68
CA ASP A 112 -10.79 2.69 18.12
C ASP A 112 -10.52 1.29 18.71
N ALA A 113 -11.15 1.01 19.84
CA ALA A 113 -10.97 -0.21 20.61
C ALA A 113 -12.30 -0.74 21.15
N ILE A 114 -12.37 -2.05 21.32
CA ILE A 114 -13.50 -2.75 21.93
C ILE A 114 -12.95 -3.60 23.08
N SER A 115 -13.63 -3.57 24.22
CA SER A 115 -13.27 -4.37 25.39
C SER A 115 -14.46 -5.18 25.90
N GLU A 116 -14.20 -6.42 26.31
CA GLU A 116 -15.18 -7.31 26.94
C GLU A 116 -15.54 -6.86 28.37
N MET A 117 -14.67 -6.07 28.99
CA MET A 117 -14.85 -5.46 30.31
C MET A 117 -14.93 -3.93 30.18
N PRO A 118 -15.77 -3.24 30.98
CA PRO A 118 -15.88 -1.78 30.89
C PRO A 118 -14.60 -1.11 31.39
N ILE A 119 -14.00 -0.28 30.54
CA ILE A 119 -12.78 0.50 30.86
C ILE A 119 -13.15 1.98 30.94
N GLN A 120 -12.74 2.63 32.03
CA GLN A 120 -12.94 4.06 32.28
C GLN A 120 -11.82 4.89 31.65
N PRO A 121 -12.10 6.15 31.28
CA PRO A 121 -11.08 7.05 30.76
C PRO A 121 -9.94 7.28 31.78
N GLY A 122 -8.71 7.32 31.29
CA GLY A 122 -7.48 7.41 32.09
C GLY A 122 -6.98 6.08 32.64
N GLN A 123 -7.63 4.95 32.34
CA GLN A 123 -7.10 3.64 32.73
C GLN A 123 -6.03 3.15 31.75
N PRO A 124 -4.90 2.61 32.24
CA PRO A 124 -3.90 1.99 31.39
C PRO A 124 -4.44 0.70 30.78
N VAL A 125 -4.29 0.55 29.48
CA VAL A 125 -4.77 -0.58 28.69
C VAL A 125 -3.64 -1.21 27.89
N ARG A 126 -3.79 -2.49 27.55
CA ARG A 126 -2.87 -3.21 26.67
C ARG A 126 -3.64 -3.85 25.52
N VAL A 127 -3.12 -3.71 24.31
CA VAL A 127 -3.71 -4.33 23.13
C VAL A 127 -3.51 -5.86 23.20
N LYS A 128 -4.60 -6.61 23.40
CA LYS A 128 -4.58 -8.08 23.45
C LYS A 128 -4.66 -8.71 22.05
N ARG A 129 -5.43 -8.10 21.15
CA ARG A 129 -5.65 -8.54 19.77
C ARG A 129 -6.07 -7.37 18.91
N VAL A 130 -5.77 -7.43 17.61
CA VAL A 130 -6.26 -6.48 16.60
C VAL A 130 -7.26 -7.20 15.70
N ILE A 131 -8.45 -6.63 15.55
CA ILE A 131 -9.52 -7.13 14.69
C ILE A 131 -9.67 -6.12 13.55
N VAL A 132 -9.68 -6.59 12.31
CA VAL A 132 -9.94 -5.75 11.13
C VAL A 132 -11.38 -6.02 10.70
N GLU A 133 -12.23 -5.00 10.80
CA GLU A 133 -13.60 -5.04 10.28
C GLU A 133 -13.58 -4.69 8.78
N VAL A 134 -14.29 -5.47 7.97
CA VAL A 134 -14.34 -5.30 6.51
C VAL A 134 -15.79 -5.21 6.06
N GLU A 135 -16.11 -4.17 5.29
CA GLU A 135 -17.40 -4.00 4.65
C GLU A 135 -17.26 -4.29 3.15
N SER A 136 -18.28 -4.93 2.55
CA SER A 136 -18.34 -5.14 1.10
C SER A 136 -18.69 -3.84 0.39
N VAL A 137 -17.84 -3.42 -0.55
CA VAL A 137 -18.16 -2.32 -1.46
C VAL A 137 -18.76 -2.96 -2.72
N ASP A 138 -20.08 -2.82 -2.90
CA ASP A 138 -20.81 -3.27 -4.10
C ASP A 138 -20.40 -2.50 -5.37
#